data_AF-A0A9X3DQA6-F1
#
_entry.id   AF-A0A9X3DQA6-F1
#
_cell.length_a   1.000
_cell.length_b   1.000
_cell.length_c   1.000
_cell.angle_alpha   90.00
_cell.angle_beta   90.00
_cell.angle_gamma   90.00
#
_symmetry.space_group_name_H-M   'P 1'
#
loop_
_entity.id
_entity.type
_entity.pdbx_description
1 polymer ?
#
loop_
_entity_poly.entity_id
_entity_poly.type
_entity_poly.pdbx_seq_one_letter_code
_entity_poly.pdbx_strand_id
1 'polypeptide(L)'
;MTCAFVFSSLSDSLLAHTIEYRTYRSQVLNCGEVTMQVVSQCLASTDGAESGSAGQIRDSCSSSQLLMNWKGQQKVLNFPISTPQQKKLLENQGYHLKATIQFGDWAPQSLACGQAQGITGYFVIVNQATTNDINQEYRGKGSLSEAPIVLNLNGSFTSDSIKQKIYMLSEQNKLKISKVVGANAIFADEE
;
A
#
# COMPACT_ATOMS: atom_id res chain seq x y z
N MET A 1 -54.97 22.14 43.01
CA MET A 1 -53.63 21.95 43.60
C MET A 1 -52.84 21.09 42.63
N THR A 2 -51.88 21.72 41.95
CA THR A 2 -50.99 21.16 40.94
C THR A 2 -49.91 20.31 41.61
N CYS A 3 -49.59 19.14 41.07
CA CYS A 3 -48.25 18.56 41.15
C CYS A 3 -47.99 17.74 39.88
N ALA A 4 -47.11 18.29 39.06
CA ALA A 4 -46.48 17.66 37.91
C ALA A 4 -45.24 16.85 38.35
N PHE A 5 -44.58 16.26 37.34
CA PHE A 5 -43.21 15.73 37.31
C PHE A 5 -43.07 14.23 37.61
N VAL A 6 -42.33 13.41 36.87
CA VAL A 6 -41.48 13.58 35.68
C VAL A 6 -41.44 12.22 34.98
N PHE A 7 -41.73 12.19 33.68
CA PHE A 7 -41.28 11.09 32.82
C PHE A 7 -39.78 11.26 32.62
N SER A 8 -38.98 10.43 33.29
CA SER A 8 -37.56 10.30 33.00
C SER A 8 -37.37 9.39 31.79
N SER A 9 -37.56 9.93 30.59
CA SER A 9 -37.01 9.33 29.38
C SER A 9 -35.51 9.62 29.36
N LEU A 10 -34.72 8.67 29.86
CA LEU A 10 -33.29 8.59 29.56
C LEU A 10 -33.16 8.25 28.07
N SER A 11 -33.20 9.27 27.23
CA SER A 11 -32.69 9.18 25.87
C SER A 11 -31.17 9.22 25.95
N ASP A 12 -30.55 8.05 26.12
CA ASP A 12 -29.15 7.87 25.75
C ASP A 12 -29.07 8.03 24.24
N SER A 13 -28.81 9.27 23.80
CA SER A 13 -28.35 9.54 22.46
C SER A 13 -26.97 8.90 22.31
N LEU A 14 -26.95 7.65 21.85
CA LEU A 14 -25.78 7.05 21.20
C LEU A 14 -25.39 7.99 20.05
N LEU A 15 -24.43 8.87 20.32
CA LEU A 15 -23.71 9.61 19.29
C LEU A 15 -22.98 8.57 18.45
N ALA A 16 -23.64 8.12 17.39
CA ALA A 16 -23.02 7.40 16.30
C ALA A 16 -21.92 8.31 15.74
N HIS A 17 -20.69 8.12 16.21
CA HIS A 17 -19.53 8.76 15.62
C HIS A 17 -19.43 8.20 14.20
N THR A 18 -19.80 9.02 13.21
CA THR A 18 -19.59 8.70 11.81
C THR A 18 -18.09 8.58 11.58
N ILE A 19 -17.63 7.37 11.29
CA ILE A 19 -16.24 7.13 10.90
C ILE A 19 -16.02 7.84 9.56
N GLU A 20 -15.30 8.97 9.58
CA GLU A 20 -15.00 9.74 8.37
C GLU A 20 -13.75 9.16 7.68
N TYR A 21 -13.87 8.84 6.40
CA TYR A 21 -12.75 8.45 5.54
C TYR A 21 -12.44 9.56 4.54
N ARG A 22 -11.14 9.81 4.32
CA ARG A 22 -10.61 10.73 3.30
C ARG A 22 -9.78 10.00 2.27
N THR A 23 -9.80 10.53 1.04
CA THR A 23 -8.99 10.00 -0.05
C THR A 23 -7.61 10.65 -0.04
N TYR A 24 -6.57 9.82 0.01
CA TYR A 24 -5.17 10.23 -0.05
C TYR A 24 -4.54 9.71 -1.35
N ARG A 25 -3.64 10.50 -1.92
CA ARG A 25 -2.96 10.20 -3.18
C ARG A 25 -1.45 10.36 -3.02
N SER A 26 -0.71 9.35 -3.43
CA SER A 26 0.75 9.41 -3.57
C SER A 26 1.18 10.32 -4.71
N GLN A 27 2.48 10.64 -4.72
CA GLN A 27 3.10 11.28 -5.89
C GLN A 27 2.93 10.40 -7.13
N VAL A 28 2.78 11.05 -8.29
CA VAL A 28 2.76 10.32 -9.56
C VAL A 28 4.17 9.82 -9.88
N LEU A 29 4.29 8.52 -10.15
CA LEU A 29 5.49 7.88 -10.66
C LEU A 29 5.36 7.70 -12.17
N ASN A 30 6.30 8.27 -12.92
CA ASN A 30 6.44 8.07 -14.36
C ASN A 30 7.46 6.94 -14.60
N CYS A 31 7.10 5.95 -15.42
CA CYS A 31 7.97 4.82 -15.74
C CYS A 31 7.88 4.47 -17.23
N GLY A 32 8.81 4.98 -18.04
CA GLY A 32 8.65 4.92 -19.49
C GLY A 32 7.35 5.61 -19.90
N GLU A 33 6.45 4.86 -20.56
CA GLU A 33 5.16 5.36 -21.04
C GLU A 33 3.99 5.17 -20.05
N VAL A 34 4.23 4.59 -18.86
CA VAL A 34 3.18 4.43 -17.83
C VAL A 34 3.31 5.52 -16.77
N THR A 35 2.16 6.01 -16.30
CA THR A 35 2.05 6.82 -15.09
C THR A 35 1.30 6.04 -14.03
N MET A 36 1.73 6.18 -12.77
CA MET A 36 1.21 5.39 -11.66
C MET A 36 0.96 6.26 -10.44
N GLN A 37 -0.09 5.92 -9.70
CA GLN A 37 -0.43 6.58 -8.44
C GLN A 37 -1.16 5.60 -7.52
N VAL A 38 -0.70 5.49 -6.28
CA VAL A 38 -1.47 4.87 -5.19
C VAL A 38 -2.54 5.85 -4.70
N VAL A 39 -3.77 5.35 -4.58
CA VAL A 39 -4.93 6.05 -4.01
C VAL A 39 -5.49 5.21 -2.88
N SER A 40 -5.62 5.81 -1.70
CA SER A 40 -6.08 5.13 -0.49
C SER A 40 -7.23 5.88 0.16
N GLN A 41 -8.20 5.15 0.71
CA GLN A 41 -9.26 5.74 1.55
C GLN A 41 -8.94 5.41 3.00
N CYS A 42 -8.60 6.42 3.80
CA CYS A 42 -8.11 6.25 5.17
C CYS A 42 -8.88 7.11 6.16
N LEU A 43 -8.86 6.75 7.44
CA LEU A 43 -9.55 7.51 8.47
C LEU A 43 -9.07 8.96 8.51
N ALA A 44 -10.03 9.87 8.62
CA ALA A 44 -9.79 11.31 8.63
C ALA A 44 -9.24 11.82 9.97
N SER A 45 -9.50 11.09 11.07
CA SER A 45 -9.11 11.49 12.44
C SER A 45 -7.62 11.30 12.74
N THR A 46 -6.84 10.84 11.77
CA THR A 46 -5.44 10.44 11.93
C THR A 46 -4.61 11.06 10.81
N ASP A 47 -4.71 12.38 10.64
CA ASP A 47 -3.56 13.12 10.11
C ASP A 47 -2.45 12.99 11.17
N GLY A 48 -1.72 11.86 11.12
CA GLY A 48 -0.79 11.44 12.18
C GLY A 48 0.18 12.57 12.54
N ALA A 49 0.49 12.67 13.84
CA ALA A 49 1.47 13.61 14.37
C ALA A 49 2.89 13.38 13.80
N GLU A 50 3.11 12.22 13.17
CA GLU A 50 4.39 11.77 12.64
C GLU A 50 4.34 11.66 11.11
N SER A 51 5.40 12.15 10.48
CA SER A 51 5.59 12.13 9.03
C SER A 51 6.83 11.32 8.68
N GLY A 52 6.67 10.32 7.82
CA GLY A 52 7.78 9.73 7.06
C GLY A 52 7.93 10.37 5.69
N SER A 53 8.91 9.95 4.89
CA SER A 53 9.03 10.33 3.47
C SER A 53 7.85 9.87 2.59
N ALA A 54 7.10 8.86 3.02
CA ALA A 54 5.83 8.48 2.40
C ALA A 54 4.67 9.45 2.74
N GLY A 55 4.91 10.42 3.62
CA GLY A 55 3.94 11.39 4.12
C GLY A 55 3.53 11.11 5.56
N GLN A 56 2.42 11.72 5.98
CA GLN A 56 1.87 11.47 7.31
C GLN A 56 1.34 10.04 7.41
N ILE A 57 1.62 9.40 8.54
CA ILE A 57 1.12 8.06 8.86
C ILE A 57 -0.41 8.10 9.01
N ARG A 58 -1.08 6.99 8.66
CA ARG A 58 -2.54 6.80 8.76
C ARG A 58 -2.82 5.54 9.56
N ASP A 59 -3.75 5.60 10.52
CA ASP A 59 -3.95 4.45 11.41
C ASP A 59 -4.66 3.28 10.74
N SER A 60 -5.57 3.60 9.81
CA SER A 60 -6.22 2.58 9.00
C SER A 60 -6.76 3.13 7.69
N CYS A 61 -6.80 2.23 6.71
CA CYS A 61 -7.37 2.47 5.39
C CYS A 61 -8.39 1.40 5.04
N SER A 62 -9.59 1.81 4.64
CA SER A 62 -10.63 0.92 4.14
C SER A 62 -10.31 0.36 2.75
N SER A 63 -9.44 1.04 2.00
CA SER A 63 -8.96 0.55 0.70
C SER A 63 -7.64 1.20 0.30
N SER A 64 -6.89 0.51 -0.55
CA SER A 64 -5.77 1.07 -1.29
C SER A 64 -5.71 0.47 -2.70
N GLN A 65 -5.46 1.30 -3.69
CA GLN A 65 -5.47 0.94 -5.11
C GLN A 65 -4.27 1.54 -5.83
N LEU A 66 -3.65 0.76 -6.71
CA LEU A 66 -2.70 1.25 -7.70
C LEU A 66 -3.44 1.59 -8.99
N LEU A 67 -3.46 2.89 -9.33
CA LEU A 67 -3.91 3.37 -10.63
C LEU A 67 -2.72 3.36 -11.58
N MET A 68 -2.86 2.70 -12.73
CA MET A 68 -1.86 2.68 -13.80
C MET A 68 -2.51 3.20 -15.08
N ASN A 69 -1.90 4.21 -15.70
CA ASN A 69 -2.32 4.69 -17.03
C ASN A 69 -1.19 4.45 -18.03
N TRP A 70 -1.43 3.55 -18.97
CA TRP A 70 -0.48 3.18 -20.02
C TRP A 70 -1.17 3.32 -21.38
N LYS A 71 -0.59 4.16 -22.26
CA LYS A 71 -1.11 4.39 -23.62
C LYS A 71 -2.60 4.77 -23.67
N GLY A 72 -3.06 5.54 -22.69
CA GLY A 72 -4.46 5.98 -22.59
C GLY A 72 -5.42 4.93 -22.00
N GLN A 73 -4.92 3.74 -21.63
CA GLN A 73 -5.69 2.73 -20.93
C GLN A 73 -5.41 2.80 -19.43
N GLN A 74 -6.48 2.98 -18.65
CA GLN A 74 -6.40 2.94 -17.20
C GLN A 74 -6.64 1.51 -16.70
N LYS A 75 -5.77 1.05 -15.81
CA LYS A 75 -5.90 -0.18 -15.04
C LYS A 75 -5.89 0.13 -13.56
N VAL A 76 -6.70 -0.59 -12.80
CA VAL A 76 -6.77 -0.50 -11.34
C VAL A 76 -6.38 -1.85 -10.77
N LEU A 77 -5.42 -1.86 -9.86
CA LEU A 77 -5.04 -3.04 -9.08
C LEU A 77 -5.33 -2.74 -7.61
N ASN A 78 -6.08 -3.62 -6.95
CA ASN A 78 -6.35 -3.48 -5.52
C ASN A 78 -5.19 -4.05 -4.72
N PHE A 79 -4.76 -3.33 -3.70
CA PHE A 79 -3.90 -3.89 -2.67
C PHE A 79 -4.72 -4.81 -1.77
N PRO A 80 -4.16 -5.93 -1.27
CA PRO A 80 -2.85 -6.52 -1.57
C PRO A 80 -2.69 -6.97 -3.04
N ILE A 81 -1.66 -6.49 -3.75
CA ILE A 81 -1.32 -6.99 -5.09
C ILE A 81 -0.46 -8.23 -4.91
N SER A 82 -0.99 -9.40 -5.25
CA SER A 82 -0.27 -10.68 -5.10
C SER A 82 -0.74 -11.71 -6.13
N THR A 83 0.14 -12.65 -6.48
CA THR A 83 -0.28 -13.86 -7.19
C THR A 83 -0.97 -14.83 -6.24
N PRO A 84 -1.77 -15.81 -6.73
CA PRO A 84 -2.35 -16.85 -5.87
C PRO A 84 -1.31 -17.61 -5.04
N GLN A 85 -0.13 -17.85 -5.60
CA GLN A 85 0.98 -18.52 -4.89
C GLN A 85 1.53 -17.65 -3.76
N GLN A 86 1.70 -16.36 -3.98
CA GLN A 86 2.15 -15.41 -2.95
C GLN A 86 1.11 -15.25 -1.85
N LYS A 87 -0.18 -15.16 -2.22
CA LYS A 87 -1.27 -15.13 -1.25
C LYS A 87 -1.25 -16.37 -0.34
N LYS A 88 -1.11 -17.56 -0.93
CA LYS A 88 -0.99 -18.81 -0.15
C LYS A 88 0.24 -18.84 0.75
N LEU A 89 1.38 -18.33 0.27
CA LEU A 89 2.60 -18.23 1.08
C LEU A 89 2.39 -17.31 2.29
N LEU A 90 1.80 -16.13 2.08
CA LEU A 90 1.49 -15.17 3.13
C LEU A 90 0.51 -15.77 4.15
N GLU A 91 -0.56 -16.40 3.69
CA GLU A 91 -1.53 -17.09 4.56
C GLU A 91 -0.85 -18.17 5.41
N ASN A 92 0.05 -18.98 4.83
CA ASN A 92 0.82 -20.00 5.57
C ASN A 92 1.79 -19.40 6.59
N GLN A 93 2.24 -18.16 6.39
CA GLN A 93 3.10 -17.43 7.32
C GLN A 93 2.30 -16.73 8.43
N GLY A 94 0.97 -16.87 8.44
CA GLY A 94 0.08 -16.28 9.45
C GLY A 94 -0.48 -14.91 9.07
N TYR A 95 -0.33 -14.48 7.82
CA TYR A 95 -0.92 -13.22 7.36
C TYR A 95 -2.37 -13.38 6.96
N HIS A 96 -3.18 -12.43 7.42
CA HIS A 96 -4.59 -12.35 7.06
C HIS A 96 -4.82 -11.09 6.24
N LEU A 97 -5.20 -11.27 4.97
CA LEU A 97 -5.57 -10.17 4.08
C LEU A 97 -6.97 -9.69 4.48
N LYS A 98 -7.02 -8.60 5.23
CA LYS A 98 -8.28 -7.98 5.70
C LYS A 98 -8.80 -6.96 4.70
N ALA A 99 -10.11 -6.69 4.78
CA ALA A 99 -10.76 -5.66 3.97
C ALA A 99 -10.32 -4.24 4.39
N THR A 100 -10.09 -4.03 5.70
CA THR A 100 -9.50 -2.81 6.24
C THR A 100 -8.03 -3.09 6.55
N ILE A 101 -7.15 -2.23 6.06
CA ILE A 101 -5.73 -2.26 6.32
C ILE A 101 -5.50 -1.43 7.59
N GLN A 102 -4.99 -2.05 8.65
CA GLN A 102 -4.64 -1.41 9.91
C GLN A 102 -3.14 -1.54 10.15
N PHE A 103 -2.62 -0.85 11.16
CA PHE A 103 -1.32 -1.19 11.73
C PHE A 103 -1.21 -2.69 12.04
N GLY A 104 -0.09 -3.31 11.68
CA GLY A 104 0.16 -4.74 11.75
C GLY A 104 -0.35 -5.53 10.54
N ASP A 105 -1.14 -4.93 9.64
CA ASP A 105 -1.58 -5.58 8.39
C ASP A 105 -0.59 -5.34 7.25
N TRP A 106 -0.70 -6.17 6.21
CA TRP A 106 0.12 -6.04 5.00
C TRP A 106 -0.42 -4.92 4.09
N ALA A 107 0.44 -3.96 3.75
CA ALA A 107 0.07 -2.72 3.07
C ALA A 107 1.11 -2.31 2.01
N PRO A 108 0.74 -1.46 1.04
CA PRO A 108 1.69 -0.94 0.06
C PRO A 108 2.65 0.08 0.65
N GLN A 109 3.95 -0.15 0.44
CA GLN A 109 5.04 0.66 0.99
C GLN A 109 5.60 1.65 -0.02
N SER A 110 5.94 1.18 -1.21
CA SER A 110 6.49 2.05 -2.25
C SER A 110 6.30 1.49 -3.65
N LEU A 111 6.39 2.39 -4.63
CA LEU A 111 6.47 2.06 -6.05
C LEU A 111 7.83 2.51 -6.57
N ALA A 112 8.47 1.70 -7.39
CA ALA A 112 9.71 2.07 -8.07
C ALA A 112 9.66 1.75 -9.56
N CYS A 113 10.29 2.60 -10.36
CA CYS A 113 10.51 2.34 -11.78
C CYS A 113 11.89 1.73 -11.99
N GLY A 114 11.92 0.51 -12.50
CA GLY A 114 13.14 -0.25 -12.74
C GLY A 114 13.49 -0.39 -14.21
N GLN A 115 14.79 -0.45 -14.48
CA GLN A 115 15.37 -0.84 -15.75
C GLN A 115 16.62 -1.69 -15.49
N ALA A 116 16.86 -2.71 -16.33
CA ALA A 116 18.05 -3.55 -16.17
C ALA A 116 18.58 -4.06 -17.50
N GLN A 117 19.89 -4.29 -17.57
CA GLN A 117 20.51 -4.86 -18.76
C GLN A 117 19.99 -6.29 -19.03
N GLY A 118 19.63 -6.56 -20.28
CA GLY A 118 19.06 -7.85 -20.68
C GLY A 118 17.61 -8.06 -20.24
N ILE A 119 16.92 -7.01 -19.81
CA ILE A 119 15.46 -6.96 -19.67
C ILE A 119 14.98 -5.84 -20.58
N THR A 120 14.09 -6.18 -21.51
CA THR A 120 13.61 -5.20 -22.49
C THR A 120 12.66 -4.21 -21.83
N GLY A 121 12.99 -2.92 -21.92
CA GLY A 121 12.14 -1.84 -21.46
C GLY A 121 12.17 -1.58 -19.95
N TYR A 122 11.12 -0.94 -19.46
CA TYR A 122 10.92 -0.61 -18.05
C TYR A 122 9.98 -1.62 -17.40
N PHE A 123 10.12 -1.78 -16.09
CA PHE A 123 9.21 -2.54 -15.24
C PHE A 123 8.93 -1.78 -13.95
N VAL A 124 7.84 -2.16 -13.29
CA VAL A 124 7.38 -1.54 -12.05
C VAL A 124 7.64 -2.51 -10.92
N ILE A 125 8.30 -2.03 -9.88
CA ILE A 125 8.44 -2.74 -8.61
C ILE A 125 7.41 -2.16 -7.64
N VAL A 126 6.58 -3.02 -7.06
CA VAL A 126 5.61 -2.66 -6.04
C VAL A 126 6.01 -3.36 -4.75
N ASN A 127 6.51 -2.56 -3.80
CA ASN A 127 6.91 -3.02 -2.48
C ASN A 127 5.72 -2.97 -1.53
N GLN A 128 5.54 -4.05 -0.79
CA GLN A 128 4.45 -4.22 0.16
C GLN A 128 5.01 -4.95 1.38
N ALA A 129 4.70 -4.45 2.57
CA ALA A 129 5.23 -4.95 3.83
C ALA A 129 4.14 -4.97 4.90
N THR A 130 4.38 -5.73 5.96
CA THR A 130 3.61 -5.58 7.19
C THR A 130 3.90 -4.21 7.77
N THR A 131 2.87 -3.46 8.10
CA THR A 131 2.98 -2.18 8.81
C THR A 131 3.41 -2.46 10.23
N ASN A 132 4.71 -2.50 10.50
CA ASN A 132 5.22 -2.57 11.87
C ASN A 132 5.36 -1.14 12.42
N ASP A 133 5.62 -1.09 13.72
CA ASP A 133 5.92 0.12 14.49
C ASP A 133 6.89 1.08 13.76
N ILE A 134 6.75 2.36 14.08
CA ILE A 134 6.90 3.55 13.23
C ILE A 134 8.26 3.79 12.54
N ASN A 135 9.33 3.01 12.75
CA ASN A 135 10.68 3.48 12.36
C ASN A 135 11.63 2.46 11.71
N GLN A 136 11.17 1.33 11.18
CA GLN A 136 12.09 0.41 10.48
C GLN A 136 11.42 -0.29 9.31
N GLU A 137 12.07 -0.32 8.14
CA GLU A 137 11.74 -1.27 7.08
C GLU A 137 11.63 -2.67 7.71
N TYR A 138 10.41 -3.20 7.82
CA TYR A 138 10.21 -4.52 8.41
C TYR A 138 10.90 -5.55 7.52
N ARG A 139 12.05 -6.03 7.96
CA ARG A 139 12.78 -7.17 7.36
C ARG A 139 12.55 -8.47 8.15
N GLY A 140 11.52 -8.50 9.00
CA GLY A 140 11.14 -9.68 9.77
C GLY A 140 10.47 -10.76 8.92
N LYS A 141 10.14 -11.91 9.54
CA LYS A 141 9.42 -13.01 8.89
C LYS A 141 8.19 -12.46 8.18
N GLY A 142 8.09 -12.70 6.87
CA GLY A 142 6.94 -12.41 6.03
C GLY A 142 6.86 -11.02 5.41
N SER A 143 7.94 -10.24 5.52
CA SER A 143 8.16 -9.13 4.60
C SER A 143 8.40 -9.65 3.18
N LEU A 144 7.77 -9.00 2.19
CA LEU A 144 8.07 -9.22 0.78
C LEU A 144 9.01 -8.13 0.23
N SER A 145 9.70 -7.36 1.08
CA SER A 145 10.82 -6.52 0.62
C SER A 145 11.91 -7.36 -0.06
N GLU A 146 12.05 -8.64 0.30
CA GLU A 146 12.91 -9.62 -0.39
C GLU A 146 12.28 -10.24 -1.66
N ALA A 147 10.97 -10.09 -1.88
CA ALA A 147 10.26 -10.66 -3.04
C ALA A 147 9.15 -9.72 -3.56
N PRO A 148 9.53 -8.52 -4.03
CA PRO A 148 8.57 -7.49 -4.39
C PRO A 148 7.78 -7.85 -5.65
N ILE A 149 6.58 -7.29 -5.78
CA ILE A 149 5.79 -7.55 -6.98
C ILE A 149 6.42 -6.82 -8.16
N VAL A 150 6.67 -7.56 -9.24
CA VAL A 150 7.13 -6.98 -10.49
C VAL A 150 6.01 -7.01 -11.52
N LEU A 151 5.68 -5.83 -12.05
CA LEU A 151 4.67 -5.65 -13.09
C LEU A 151 5.31 -5.14 -14.39
N ASN A 152 4.73 -5.59 -15.50
CA ASN A 152 4.90 -4.95 -16.79
C ASN A 152 4.20 -3.58 -16.80
N LEU A 153 4.52 -2.71 -17.77
CA LEU A 153 3.92 -1.38 -17.87
C LEU A 153 2.39 -1.39 -18.08
N ASN A 154 1.83 -2.47 -18.62
CA ASN A 154 0.38 -2.68 -18.74
C ASN A 154 -0.28 -3.21 -17.45
N GLY A 155 0.49 -3.30 -16.35
CA GLY A 155 0.05 -3.77 -15.04
C GLY A 155 -0.24 -5.27 -14.96
N SER A 156 0.24 -6.11 -15.89
CA SER A 156 0.26 -7.56 -15.69
C SER A 156 1.52 -7.98 -14.93
N PHE A 157 1.47 -9.10 -14.21
CA PHE A 157 2.67 -9.69 -13.61
C PHE A 157 3.70 -10.05 -14.69
N THR A 158 4.98 -9.82 -14.41
CA THR A 158 6.05 -10.36 -15.26
C THR A 158 6.10 -11.89 -15.17
N SER A 159 6.68 -12.55 -16.17
CA SER A 159 6.95 -13.99 -16.09
C SER A 159 7.89 -14.32 -14.93
N ASP A 160 7.81 -15.55 -14.42
CA ASP A 160 8.69 -15.99 -13.33
C ASP A 160 10.17 -15.92 -13.72
N SER A 161 10.51 -16.21 -14.98
CA SER A 161 11.88 -16.09 -15.49
C SER A 161 12.44 -14.67 -15.43
N ILE A 162 11.62 -13.67 -15.80
CA ILE A 162 12.01 -12.25 -15.73
C ILE A 162 12.08 -11.80 -14.28
N LYS A 163 11.11 -12.18 -13.46
CA LYS A 163 11.05 -11.86 -12.03
C LYS A 163 12.30 -12.35 -11.30
N GLN A 164 12.70 -13.61 -11.50
CA GLN A 164 13.91 -14.18 -10.89
C GLN A 164 15.18 -13.46 -11.35
N LYS A 165 15.25 -13.08 -12.63
CA LYS A 165 16.37 -12.28 -13.14
C LYS A 165 16.43 -10.91 -12.46
N ILE A 166 15.30 -10.25 -12.25
CA ILE A 166 15.23 -8.96 -11.55
C ILE A 166 15.71 -9.10 -10.11
N TYR A 167 15.24 -10.12 -9.38
CA TYR A 167 15.66 -10.36 -8.00
C TYR A 167 17.17 -10.56 -7.90
N MET A 168 17.74 -11.44 -8.72
CA MET A 168 19.19 -11.67 -8.77
C MET A 168 19.97 -10.38 -9.11
N LEU A 169 19.46 -9.56 -10.02
CA LEU A 169 20.11 -8.28 -10.35
C LEU A 169 19.97 -7.26 -9.22
N SER A 170 18.89 -7.31 -8.44
CA SER A 170 18.67 -6.47 -7.27
C SER A 170 19.70 -6.77 -6.19
N GLU A 171 19.91 -8.05 -5.86
CA GLU A 171 20.91 -8.52 -4.91
C GLU A 171 22.34 -8.12 -5.31
N GLN A 172 22.61 -8.03 -6.61
CA GLN A 172 23.89 -7.62 -7.16
C GLN A 172 24.05 -6.09 -7.31
N ASN A 173 23.06 -5.30 -6.89
CA ASN A 173 23.02 -3.85 -7.10
C ASN A 173 23.16 -3.43 -8.58
N LYS A 174 22.62 -4.25 -9.50
CA LYS A 174 22.68 -4.03 -10.96
C LYS A 174 21.34 -3.53 -11.54
N LEU A 175 20.35 -3.30 -10.71
CA LEU A 175 19.11 -2.65 -11.12
C LEU A 175 19.28 -1.14 -11.13
N LYS A 176 18.90 -0.50 -12.24
CA LYS A 176 18.75 0.95 -12.28
C LYS A 176 17.34 1.29 -11.83
N ILE A 177 17.23 1.90 -10.66
CA ILE A 177 15.99 2.48 -10.16
C ILE A 177 16.00 3.98 -10.47
N SER A 178 15.05 4.44 -11.28
CA SER A 178 15.01 5.84 -11.73
C SER A 178 14.31 6.77 -10.73
N LYS A 179 13.28 6.27 -10.05
CA LYS A 179 12.54 6.97 -9.01
C LYS A 179 11.81 5.97 -8.13
N VAL A 180 11.73 6.29 -6.84
CA VAL A 180 10.88 5.63 -5.84
C VAL A 180 9.84 6.65 -5.37
N VAL A 181 8.61 6.22 -5.17
CA VAL A 181 7.56 7.00 -4.50
C VAL A 181 6.99 6.18 -3.35
N GLY A 182 6.80 6.82 -2.20
CA GLY A 182 6.06 6.21 -1.09
C GLY A 182 4.62 5.95 -1.48
N ALA A 183 4.08 4.84 -0.98
CA ALA A 183 2.66 4.53 -1.09
C ALA A 183 1.97 5.10 0.16
N ASN A 184 1.18 6.16 -0.03
CA ASN A 184 0.51 6.92 1.03
C ASN A 184 -0.64 6.15 1.73
N ALA A 185 -0.49 4.84 1.91
CA ALA A 185 -1.47 4.04 2.63
C ALA A 185 -1.19 4.10 4.13
N ILE A 186 -0.10 3.50 4.61
CA ILE A 186 0.21 3.41 6.06
C ILE A 186 1.73 3.19 6.23
N PHE A 187 2.58 4.21 6.10
CA PHE A 187 4.02 4.05 6.36
C PHE A 187 4.66 5.35 6.85
N ALA A 188 5.52 5.22 7.87
CA ALA A 188 6.63 6.14 8.11
C ALA A 188 7.87 5.63 7.35
N ASP A 189 8.83 6.51 7.14
CA ASP A 189 10.04 6.22 6.40
C ASP A 189 11.22 6.14 7.35
N GLU A 190 12.26 5.43 6.92
CA GLU A 190 13.51 5.26 7.66
C GLU A 190 14.19 6.62 7.90
N GLU A 191 14.55 6.89 9.16
CA GLU A 191 15.58 7.87 9.50
C GLU A 191 16.97 7.43 9.01
#